data_AF-A0A0Q7VJZ2-F1
#
_entry.id   AF-A0A0Q7VJZ2-F1
#
_cell.length_a   1.000
_cell.length_b   1.000
_cell.length_c   1.000
_cell.angle_alpha   90.00
_cell.angle_beta   90.00
_cell.angle_gamma   90.00
#
_symmetry.space_group_name_H-M   'P 1'
#
loop_
_entity.id
_entity.type
_entity.pdbx_description
1 polymer ?
#
loop_
_entity_poly.entity_id
_entity_poly.type
_entity_poly.pdbx_seq_one_letter_code
_entity_poly.pdbx_strand_id
1 'polypeptide(L)'
;MLRLHGILGAVDDPGFATAIHNLEHAGGIEVLYVPPSDAARKRFRLSTDRGTDCAVSLDRDEHLIDGAILFIDDRRAVIARFGEQQVWRLRSASAEAALMLGWNAGNLHWRVRFEGGDLAVLLDAPLPAYRARIQPLLASGEVTEVADV
;
A
#
# COMPACT_ATOMS: atom_id res chain seq x y z
N MET A 1 8.48 17.43 -1.36
CA MET A 1 7.02 17.64 -1.44
C MET A 1 6.59 17.53 -2.89
N LEU A 2 5.75 16.55 -3.21
CA LEU A 2 5.12 16.34 -4.51
C LEU A 2 3.80 17.12 -4.57
N ARG A 3 3.55 17.85 -5.67
CA ARG A 3 2.29 18.58 -5.88
C ARG A 3 1.39 17.76 -6.79
N LEU A 4 0.20 17.42 -6.29
CA LEU A 4 -0.78 16.61 -6.98
C LEU A 4 -1.95 17.53 -7.38
N HIS A 5 -2.15 17.66 -8.69
CA HIS A 5 -3.15 18.55 -9.28
C HIS A 5 -4.19 17.73 -10.02
N GLY A 6 -5.38 17.65 -9.42
CA GLY A 6 -6.51 16.89 -9.92
C GLY A 6 -6.33 15.37 -9.97
N ILE A 7 -7.24 14.72 -10.69
CA ILE A 7 -7.30 13.27 -10.87
C ILE A 7 -6.98 12.96 -12.33
N LEU A 8 -6.00 12.07 -12.57
CA LEU A 8 -5.59 11.66 -13.92
C LEU A 8 -6.47 10.55 -14.50
N GLY A 9 -7.09 9.76 -13.63
CA GLY A 9 -7.94 8.62 -13.95
C GLY A 9 -8.10 7.71 -12.74
N ALA A 10 -8.50 6.47 -12.96
CA ALA A 10 -8.63 5.44 -11.95
C ALA A 10 -7.81 4.19 -12.31
N VAL A 11 -7.50 3.37 -11.30
CA VAL A 11 -6.71 2.13 -11.50
C VAL A 11 -7.38 1.09 -12.39
N ASP A 12 -8.71 1.15 -12.52
CA ASP A 12 -9.51 0.27 -13.38
C ASP A 12 -9.72 0.84 -14.79
N ASP A 13 -9.24 2.05 -15.07
CA ASP A 13 -9.26 2.61 -16.42
C ASP A 13 -8.34 1.80 -17.36
N PRO A 14 -8.87 1.28 -18.49
CA PRO A 14 -8.07 0.50 -19.43
C PRO A 14 -6.84 1.26 -19.98
N GLY A 15 -6.91 2.59 -20.02
CA GLY A 15 -5.82 3.46 -20.46
C GLY A 15 -4.59 3.44 -19.53
N PHE A 16 -4.78 3.12 -18.25
CA PHE A 16 -3.70 3.06 -17.27
C PHE A 16 -3.27 1.63 -16.93
N ALA A 17 -4.04 0.61 -17.30
CA ALA A 17 -3.81 -0.79 -16.91
C ALA A 17 -2.37 -1.27 -17.14
N THR A 18 -1.80 -1.08 -18.34
CA THR A 18 -0.42 -1.51 -18.63
C THR A 18 0.62 -0.73 -17.82
N ALA A 19 0.44 0.59 -17.67
CA ALA A 19 1.38 1.42 -16.92
C ALA A 19 1.38 1.05 -15.43
N ILE A 20 0.19 0.92 -14.84
CA ILE A 20 0.02 0.49 -13.44
C ILE A 20 0.61 -0.90 -13.23
N HIS A 21 0.34 -1.86 -14.11
CA HIS A 21 0.89 -3.20 -14.02
C HIS A 21 2.43 -3.22 -14.04
N ASN A 22 3.05 -2.46 -14.95
CA ASN A 22 4.51 -2.36 -15.02
C ASN A 22 5.10 -1.71 -13.76
N LEU A 23 4.45 -0.66 -13.25
CA LEU A 23 4.86 0.01 -12.03
C LEU A 23 4.69 -0.88 -10.81
N GLU A 24 3.62 -1.67 -10.72
CA GLU A 24 3.42 -2.64 -9.63
C GLU A 24 4.55 -3.67 -9.61
N HIS A 25 4.91 -4.23 -10.77
CA HIS A 25 6.04 -5.15 -10.89
C HIS A 25 7.38 -4.51 -10.53
N ALA A 26 7.59 -3.25 -10.90
CA ALA A 26 8.78 -2.49 -10.53
C ALA A 26 8.76 -1.99 -9.07
N GLY A 27 7.66 -2.23 -8.34
CA GLY A 27 7.45 -1.70 -7.01
C GLY A 27 7.36 -0.18 -6.97
N GLY A 28 6.86 0.48 -8.02
CA GLY A 28 6.66 1.93 -8.15
C GLY A 28 5.31 2.45 -7.65
N ILE A 29 4.43 1.59 -7.15
CA ILE A 29 3.13 2.05 -6.62
C ILE A 29 3.29 2.65 -5.22
N GLU A 30 2.80 3.87 -5.04
CA GLU A 30 2.65 4.53 -3.75
C GLU A 30 1.15 4.78 -3.49
N VAL A 31 0.71 4.53 -2.26
CA VAL A 31 -0.69 4.67 -1.87
C VAL A 31 -0.82 5.86 -0.91
N LEU A 32 -1.69 6.79 -1.26
CA LEU A 32 -2.09 7.91 -0.43
C LEU A 32 -3.40 7.57 0.29
N TYR A 33 -3.30 7.17 1.55
CA TYR A 33 -4.48 6.92 2.38
C TYR A 33 -5.11 8.24 2.81
N VAL A 34 -6.35 8.45 2.41
CA VAL A 34 -7.12 9.66 2.71
C VAL A 34 -8.11 9.36 3.84
N PRO A 35 -7.87 9.90 5.05
CA PRO A 35 -8.76 9.68 6.17
C PRO A 35 -10.12 10.37 5.93
N PRO A 36 -11.19 9.93 6.60
CA PRO A 36 -12.52 10.52 6.45
C PRO A 36 -12.54 12.05 6.71
N SER A 37 -11.69 12.54 7.60
CA SER A 37 -11.53 13.98 7.89
C SER A 37 -11.05 14.80 6.70
N ASP A 38 -10.34 14.18 5.76
CA ASP A 38 -9.79 14.85 4.57
C ASP A 38 -10.52 14.50 3.27
N ALA A 39 -11.36 13.46 3.25
CA ALA A 39 -12.07 13.00 2.05
C ALA A 39 -12.94 14.08 1.38
N ALA A 40 -13.53 15.00 2.15
CA ALA A 40 -14.36 16.09 1.64
C ALA A 40 -13.56 17.36 1.26
N ARG A 41 -12.25 17.40 1.53
CA ARG A 41 -11.42 18.60 1.32
C ARG A 41 -10.88 18.63 -0.11
N LYS A 42 -10.87 19.82 -0.70
CA LYS A 42 -10.25 20.06 -2.03
C LYS A 42 -8.75 20.27 -1.97
N ARG A 43 -8.24 20.64 -0.78
CA ARG A 43 -6.81 20.88 -0.54
C ARG A 43 -6.41 20.31 0.80
N PHE A 44 -5.43 19.41 0.77
CA PHE A 44 -4.90 18.74 1.95
C PHE A 44 -3.46 18.31 1.69
N ARG A 45 -2.76 17.93 2.76
CA ARG A 45 -1.38 17.48 2.72
C ARG A 45 -1.28 16.21 3.53
N LEU A 46 -0.81 15.14 2.89
CA LEU A 46 -0.69 13.81 3.46
C LEU A 46 0.60 13.17 2.93
N SER A 47 1.06 12.11 3.58
CA SER A 47 2.19 11.32 3.08
C SER A 47 1.70 9.98 2.54
N THR A 48 2.33 9.50 1.47
CA THR A 48 2.09 8.13 1.00
C THR A 48 2.57 7.10 2.02
N ASP A 49 2.19 5.85 1.83
CA ASP A 49 2.70 4.68 2.54
C ASP A 49 4.24 4.55 2.52
N ARG A 50 4.88 5.18 1.53
CA ARG A 50 6.34 5.26 1.36
C ARG A 50 6.97 6.54 1.90
N GLY A 51 6.18 7.41 2.54
CA GLY A 51 6.66 8.65 3.13
C GLY A 51 6.85 9.80 2.13
N THR A 52 6.35 9.69 0.89
CA THR A 52 6.34 10.83 -0.03
C THR A 52 5.32 11.85 0.47
N ASP A 53 5.82 13.02 0.86
CA ASP A 53 4.99 14.16 1.24
C ASP A 53 4.26 14.76 0.02
N CYS A 54 2.93 14.71 0.04
CA CYS A 54 2.03 15.11 -1.05
C CYS A 54 1.15 16.29 -0.65
N ALA A 55 1.15 17.35 -1.46
CA ALA A 55 0.17 18.43 -1.39
C ALA A 55 -0.86 18.24 -2.50
N VAL A 56 -2.09 17.89 -2.14
CA VAL A 56 -3.19 17.62 -3.07
C VAL A 56 -4.01 18.88 -3.28
N SER A 57 -4.32 19.17 -4.54
CA SER A 57 -5.23 20.23 -4.97
C SER A 57 -6.16 19.69 -6.06
N LEU A 58 -7.42 19.49 -5.69
CA LEU A 58 -8.48 19.07 -6.61
C LEU A 58 -9.24 20.29 -7.13
N ASP A 59 -9.75 20.18 -8.36
CA ASP A 59 -10.67 21.16 -8.93
C ASP A 59 -12.04 21.11 -8.22
N ARG A 60 -12.85 22.15 -8.43
CA ARG A 60 -14.10 22.34 -7.65
C ARG A 60 -15.08 21.20 -7.89
N ASP A 61 -15.16 20.71 -9.11
CA ASP A 61 -16.03 19.65 -9.61
C ASP A 61 -15.47 18.25 -9.41
N GLU A 62 -14.16 18.09 -9.18
CA GLU A 62 -13.54 16.80 -8.92
C GLU A 62 -13.84 16.27 -7.51
N HIS A 63 -14.16 14.99 -7.42
CA HIS A 63 -14.34 14.29 -6.17
C HIS A 63 -13.40 13.09 -6.16
N LEU A 64 -12.61 12.97 -5.09
CA LEU A 64 -11.73 11.83 -4.95
C LEU A 64 -12.57 10.55 -4.90
N ILE A 65 -12.08 9.53 -5.59
CA ILE A 65 -12.66 8.19 -5.57
C ILE A 65 -11.61 7.21 -5.07
N ASP A 66 -12.05 6.08 -4.54
CA ASP A 66 -11.15 5.01 -4.16
C ASP A 66 -10.48 4.44 -5.42
N GLY A 67 -9.15 4.42 -5.45
CA GLY A 67 -8.37 4.02 -6.62
C GLY A 67 -8.09 5.15 -7.62
N ALA A 68 -8.36 6.42 -7.28
CA ALA A 68 -7.98 7.55 -8.12
C ALA A 68 -6.45 7.64 -8.28
N ILE A 69 -5.98 7.80 -9.52
CA ILE A 69 -4.59 8.06 -9.86
C ILE A 69 -4.36 9.58 -9.79
N LEU A 70 -3.53 10.01 -8.84
CA LEU A 70 -3.21 11.43 -8.62
C LEU A 70 -1.89 11.84 -9.29
N PHE A 71 -1.05 10.87 -9.60
CA PHE A 71 0.24 11.06 -10.25
C PHE A 71 0.65 9.77 -10.93
N ILE A 72 1.27 9.88 -12.09
CA ILE A 72 1.95 8.77 -12.74
C ILE A 72 3.10 9.30 -13.60
N ASP A 73 4.26 8.66 -13.48
CA ASP A 73 5.42 8.84 -14.36
C ASP A 73 6.05 7.49 -14.71
N ASP A 74 7.27 7.49 -15.26
CA ASP A 74 8.01 6.29 -15.64
C ASP A 74 8.47 5.44 -14.44
N ARG A 75 8.44 6.00 -13.23
CA ARG A 75 9.01 5.39 -12.02
C ARG A 75 7.97 5.05 -10.97
N ARG A 76 6.89 5.81 -10.89
CA ARG A 76 5.87 5.63 -9.85
C ARG A 76 4.49 6.15 -10.22
N ALA A 77 3.51 5.63 -9.50
CA ALA A 77 2.16 6.17 -9.46
C ALA A 77 1.76 6.46 -8.00
N VAL A 78 0.98 7.52 -7.79
CA VAL A 78 0.34 7.80 -6.50
C VAL A 78 -1.16 7.55 -6.64
N ILE A 79 -1.65 6.56 -5.89
CA ILE A 79 -3.05 6.11 -5.92
C ILE A 79 -3.71 6.49 -4.60
N ALA A 80 -4.86 7.14 -4.65
CA ALA A 80 -5.66 7.43 -3.46
C ALA A 80 -6.46 6.20 -3.01
N ARG A 81 -6.48 5.95 -1.71
CA ARG A 81 -7.37 4.99 -1.05
C ARG A 81 -8.05 5.63 0.14
N PHE A 82 -9.32 5.34 0.38
CA PHE A 82 -10.02 5.87 1.54
C PHE A 82 -9.76 5.06 2.80
N GLY A 83 -9.70 5.76 3.93
CA GLY A 83 -9.47 5.16 5.25
C GLY A 83 -8.01 5.21 5.65
N GLU A 84 -7.59 4.21 6.43
CA GLU A 84 -6.25 4.13 7.00
C GLU A 84 -5.51 2.92 6.44
N GLN A 85 -4.18 3.03 6.35
CA GLN A 85 -3.32 1.90 5.99
C GLN A 85 -3.42 0.84 7.08
N GLN A 86 -4.06 -0.29 6.76
CA GLN A 86 -4.01 -1.46 7.63
C GLN A 86 -2.64 -2.10 7.54
N VAL A 87 -2.04 -2.42 8.70
CA VAL A 87 -0.73 -3.03 8.80
C VAL A 87 -0.86 -4.36 9.51
N TRP A 88 -0.29 -5.41 8.95
CA TRP A 88 -0.21 -6.73 9.57
C TRP A 88 1.22 -7.04 9.96
N ARG A 89 1.48 -7.14 11.26
CA ARG A 89 2.83 -7.40 11.78
C ARG A 89 3.05 -8.87 12.05
N LEU A 90 4.18 -9.37 11.55
CA LEU A 90 4.57 -10.76 11.60
C LEU A 90 5.95 -10.89 12.25
N ARG A 91 6.06 -11.80 13.21
CA ARG A 91 7.32 -12.17 13.85
C ARG A 91 7.70 -13.59 13.48
N SER A 92 8.92 -13.78 13.00
CA SER A 92 9.51 -15.10 12.79
C SER A 92 10.07 -15.68 14.09
N ALA A 93 9.91 -16.98 14.30
CA ALA A 93 10.44 -17.70 15.47
C ALA A 93 11.96 -17.92 15.41
N SER A 94 12.54 -17.90 14.19
CA SER A 94 13.94 -18.23 13.91
C SER A 94 14.44 -17.49 12.67
N ALA A 95 15.75 -17.57 12.40
CA ALA A 95 16.35 -17.00 11.18
C ALA A 95 15.87 -17.76 9.93
N GLU A 96 15.69 -19.08 10.04
CA GLU A 96 15.16 -19.94 9.00
C GLU A 96 13.72 -19.55 8.65
N ALA A 97 12.88 -19.33 9.67
CA ALA A 97 11.52 -18.83 9.48
C ALA A 97 11.49 -17.44 8.86
N ALA A 98 12.43 -16.56 9.24
CA ALA A 98 12.56 -15.24 8.66
C ALA A 98 12.87 -15.30 7.15
N LEU A 99 13.74 -16.23 6.73
CA LEU A 99 14.04 -16.46 5.32
C LEU A 99 12.79 -16.94 4.55
N MET A 100 12.03 -17.87 5.12
CA MET A 100 10.79 -18.35 4.51
C MET A 100 9.74 -17.23 4.40
N LEU A 101 9.57 -16.44 5.46
CA LEU A 101 8.63 -15.32 5.48
C LEU A 101 9.02 -14.25 4.46
N GLY A 102 10.30 -13.88 4.42
CA GLY A 102 10.84 -12.93 3.44
C GLY A 102 10.67 -13.40 2.00
N TRP A 103 10.94 -14.69 1.74
CA TRP A 103 10.70 -15.29 0.42
C TRP A 103 9.23 -15.23 0.01
N ASN A 104 8.30 -15.57 0.93
CA ASN A 104 6.87 -15.51 0.64
C ASN A 104 6.41 -14.07 0.36
N ALA A 105 6.79 -13.12 1.22
CA ALA A 105 6.41 -11.71 1.04
C ALA A 105 6.93 -11.15 -0.29
N GLY A 106 8.18 -11.47 -0.65
CA GLY A 106 8.76 -11.07 -1.94
C GLY A 106 8.07 -11.73 -3.13
N ASN A 107 7.86 -13.05 -3.10
CA ASN A 107 7.21 -13.81 -4.18
C ASN A 107 5.74 -13.39 -4.39
N LEU A 108 5.06 -12.96 -3.33
CA LEU A 108 3.69 -12.46 -3.38
C LEU A 108 3.61 -10.97 -3.71
N HIS A 109 4.75 -10.29 -3.92
CA HIS A 109 4.84 -8.85 -4.16
C HIS A 109 4.16 -8.01 -3.07
N TRP A 110 4.23 -8.46 -1.82
CA TRP A 110 3.67 -7.69 -0.71
C TRP A 110 4.51 -6.44 -0.45
N ARG A 111 3.82 -5.31 -0.27
CA ARG A 111 4.43 -4.09 0.26
C ARG A 111 4.73 -4.31 1.74
N VAL A 112 6.00 -4.14 2.13
CA VAL A 112 6.45 -4.40 3.51
C VAL A 112 7.36 -3.31 4.04
N ARG A 113 7.41 -3.18 5.37
CA ARG A 113 8.43 -2.44 6.12
C ARG A 113 9.09 -3.37 7.12
N PHE A 114 10.37 -3.12 7.40
CA PHE A 114 11.10 -3.79 8.47
C PHE A 114 10.95 -2.97 9.75
N GLU A 115 10.32 -3.54 10.77
CA GLU A 115 10.07 -2.89 12.07
C GLU A 115 10.83 -3.68 13.15
N GLY A 116 12.14 -3.43 13.25
CA GLY A 116 13.02 -4.17 14.16
C GLY A 116 13.13 -5.64 13.75
N GLY A 117 12.64 -6.54 14.60
CA GLY A 117 12.59 -7.99 14.32
C GLY A 117 11.31 -8.45 13.59
N ASP A 118 10.40 -7.52 13.30
CA ASP A 118 9.08 -7.83 12.73
C ASP A 118 8.99 -7.35 11.28
N LEU A 119 8.22 -8.10 10.49
CA LEU A 119 7.82 -7.73 9.14
C LEU A 119 6.43 -7.09 9.19
N ALA A 120 6.34 -5.81 8.87
CA ALA A 120 5.07 -5.10 8.77
C ALA A 120 4.58 -5.14 7.32
N VAL A 121 3.53 -5.92 7.07
CA VAL A 121 2.88 -6.03 5.76
C VAL A 121 1.81 -4.96 5.62
N LEU A 122 1.89 -4.16 4.55
CA LEU A 122 0.90 -3.14 4.21
C LEU A 122 -0.23 -3.80 3.43
N LEU A 123 -1.42 -3.84 4.00
CA LEU A 123 -2.56 -4.53 3.40
C LEU A 123 -3.23 -3.66 2.34
N ASP A 124 -3.40 -4.25 1.16
CA ASP A 124 -4.17 -3.72 0.02
C ASP A 124 -5.54 -4.42 -0.12
N ALA A 125 -5.75 -5.51 0.63
CA ALA A 125 -6.97 -6.30 0.66
C ALA A 125 -7.22 -6.82 2.09
N PRO A 126 -8.42 -7.36 2.39
CA PRO A 126 -8.73 -7.86 3.73
C PRO A 126 -7.72 -8.87 4.25
N LEU A 127 -7.33 -8.74 5.52
CA LEU A 127 -6.36 -9.61 6.21
C LEU A 127 -6.55 -11.13 5.98
N PRO A 128 -7.79 -11.69 5.94
CA PRO A 128 -7.97 -13.12 5.65
C PRO A 128 -7.35 -13.58 4.32
N ALA A 129 -7.35 -12.74 3.30
CA ALA A 129 -6.74 -13.05 2.00
C ALA A 129 -5.22 -13.19 2.11
N TYR A 130 -4.57 -12.38 2.94
CA TYR A 130 -3.13 -12.44 3.20
C TYR A 130 -2.77 -13.65 4.07
N ARG A 131 -3.52 -13.88 5.16
CA ARG A 131 -3.35 -15.05 6.06
C ARG A 131 -3.35 -16.36 5.28
N ALA A 132 -4.31 -16.52 4.36
CA ALA A 132 -4.42 -17.73 3.55
C ALA A 132 -3.14 -18.05 2.75
N ARG A 133 -2.38 -17.03 2.33
CA ARG A 133 -1.16 -17.22 1.52
C ARG A 133 0.01 -17.81 2.32
N ILE A 134 0.10 -17.52 3.62
CA ILE A 134 1.17 -18.00 4.50
C ILE A 134 0.67 -18.91 5.62
N GLN A 135 -0.55 -19.44 5.48
CA GLN A 135 -1.19 -20.30 6.47
C GLN A 135 -0.30 -21.45 6.98
N PRO A 136 0.54 -22.12 6.15
CA PRO A 136 1.45 -23.15 6.66
C PRO A 136 2.49 -22.63 7.67
N LEU A 137 3.00 -21.39 7.47
CA LEU A 137 3.95 -20.75 8.39
C LEU A 137 3.27 -20.35 9.71
N LEU A 138 2.03 -19.88 9.62
CA LEU A 138 1.23 -19.54 10.80
C LEU A 138 0.87 -20.79 11.61
N ALA A 139 0.43 -21.86 10.94
CA ALA A 139 -0.02 -23.09 11.58
C ALA A 139 1.12 -23.88 12.26
N SER A 140 2.34 -23.78 11.73
CA SER A 140 3.53 -24.41 12.32
C SER A 140 4.13 -23.60 13.48
N GLY A 141 3.73 -22.34 13.66
CA GLY A 141 4.31 -21.44 14.65
C GLY A 141 5.65 -20.82 14.24
N GLU A 142 6.11 -21.08 13.01
CA GLU A 142 7.31 -20.44 12.45
C GLU A 142 7.13 -18.93 12.31
N VAL A 143 5.89 -18.48 12.07
CA VAL A 143 5.50 -17.08 12.04
C VAL A 143 4.31 -16.86 12.98
N THR A 144 4.38 -15.82 13.80
CA THR A 144 3.30 -15.39 14.68
C THR A 144 2.85 -13.98 14.36
N GLU A 145 1.57 -13.70 14.61
CA GLU A 145 1.01 -12.37 14.46
C GLU A 145 1.32 -11.54 15.70
N VAL A 146 1.80 -10.33 15.49
CA VAL A 146 2.05 -9.37 16.57
C VAL A 146 0.86 -8.43 16.60
N ALA A 147 0.10 -8.44 17.71
CA ALA A 147 -0.94 -7.43 17.93
C ALA A 147 -0.29 -6.03 17.94
N ASP A 148 -1.04 -5.00 17.55
CA ASP A 148 -0.59 -3.62 17.75
C ASP A 148 -0.15 -3.44 19.21
N VAL A 149 1.14 -3.16 19.42
CA VAL A 149 1.69 -2.80 20.73
C VAL A 149 1.25 -1.39 21.08
#